data_AF-T0J429-F1
#
_entry.id   AF-T0J429-F1
#
_cell.length_a   1.000
_cell.length_b   1.000
_cell.length_c   1.000
_cell.angle_alpha   90.00
_cell.angle_beta   90.00
_cell.angle_gamma   90.00
#
_symmetry.space_group_name_H-M   'P 1'
#
loop_
_entity.id
_entity.type
_entity.pdbx_description
1 polymer ?
#
loop_
_entity_poly.entity_id
_entity_poly.type
_entity_poly.pdbx_seq_one_letter_code
_entity_poly.pdbx_strand_id
1 'polypeptide(L)' 'MNDKHEKGAMQVDVQLVRDLAALLDDTNLTEIEVEDGDRKIRVARKVGGGAGVPAYVAAPAPVAA' A
#
# COMPACT_ATOMS: atom_id res chain seq x y z
N MET A 1 0.52 17.37 -35.43
CA MET A 1 1.26 17.19 -34.17
C MET A 1 0.99 15.77 -33.73
N ASN A 2 2.03 14.95 -33.63
CA ASN A 2 1.88 13.51 -33.44
C ASN A 2 2.05 13.20 -31.94
N ASP A 3 0.96 13.24 -31.18
CA ASP A 3 0.89 12.85 -29.78
C ASP A 3 0.98 11.32 -29.64
N LYS A 4 2.15 10.78 -29.97
CA LYS A 4 2.56 9.43 -29.55
C LYS A 4 2.76 9.48 -28.04
N HIS A 5 1.67 9.30 -27.30
CA HIS A 5 1.75 8.96 -25.89
C HIS A 5 2.60 7.70 -25.78
N GLU A 6 3.75 7.84 -25.13
CA GLU A 6 4.72 6.78 -24.88
C GLU A 6 4.07 5.71 -24.01
N LYS A 7 3.46 4.74 -24.69
CA LYS A 7 2.91 3.50 -24.15
C LYS A 7 4.06 2.65 -23.61
N GLY A 8 4.60 3.01 -22.44
CA GLY A 8 5.75 2.29 -21.87
C GLY A 8 6.13 2.68 -20.46
N ALA A 9 6.05 3.95 -20.08
CA ALA A 9 6.27 4.36 -18.71
C ALA A 9 4.91 4.48 -18.03
N MET A 10 4.69 3.78 -16.92
CA MET A 10 3.72 4.26 -15.95
C MET A 10 4.48 5.45 -15.37
N GLN A 11 4.36 6.59 -16.04
CA GLN A 11 4.72 7.86 -15.44
C GLN A 11 3.91 7.84 -14.16
N VAL A 12 4.56 7.62 -13.02
CA VAL A 12 3.87 7.68 -11.73
C VAL A 12 3.46 9.13 -11.60
N ASP A 13 2.29 9.42 -12.13
CA ASP A 13 1.80 10.77 -12.26
C ASP A 13 1.41 11.21 -10.86
N VAL A 14 2.00 12.32 -10.42
CA VAL A 14 1.76 12.85 -9.09
C VAL A 14 0.27 13.18 -8.91
N GLN A 15 -0.46 13.53 -9.98
CA GLN A 15 -1.91 13.70 -9.92
C GLN A 15 -2.61 12.37 -9.65
N LEU A 16 -2.25 11.28 -10.35
CA LEU A 16 -2.85 9.96 -10.10
C LEU A 16 -2.66 9.52 -8.64
N VAL A 17 -1.46 9.68 -8.09
CA VAL A 17 -1.20 9.34 -6.67
C VAL A 17 -2.02 10.21 -5.72
N ARG A 18 -2.19 11.51 -6.04
CA ARG A 18 -3.02 12.42 -5.23
C ARG A 18 -4.49 12.05 -5.30
N ASP A 19 -5.00 11.65 -6.46
CA ASP A 19 -6.38 11.24 -6.66
C ASP A 19 -6.66 9.94 -5.89
N LEU A 20 -5.77 8.94 -6.01
CA LEU A 20 -5.83 7.70 -5.23
C LEU A 20 -5.75 7.97 -3.71
N ALA A 21 -4.92 8.92 -3.28
CA ALA A 21 -4.84 9.30 -1.87
C ALA A 21 -6.12 9.98 -1.38
N ALA A 22 -6.75 10.83 -2.19
CA ALA A 22 -8.03 11.46 -1.87
C ALA A 22 -9.15 10.42 -1.78
N LEU A 23 -9.20 9.46 -2.71
CA LEU A 23 -10.15 8.34 -2.68
C LEU A 23 -9.94 7.44 -1.46
N LEU A 24 -8.69 7.12 -1.11
CA LEU A 24 -8.35 6.34 0.08
C LEU A 24 -8.86 7.03 1.36
N ASP A 25 -8.77 8.35 1.42
CA ASP A 25 -9.25 9.16 2.54
C ASP A 25 -10.79 9.19 2.61
N ASP A 26 -11.45 9.48 1.48
CA ASP A 26 -12.92 9.57 1.38
C ASP A 26 -13.62 8.23 1.68
N THR A 27 -13.07 7.14 1.15
CA THR A 27 -13.57 5.78 1.38
C THR A 27 -13.13 5.21 2.74
N ASN A 28 -12.28 5.95 3.46
CA ASN A 28 -11.67 5.55 4.73
C ASN A 28 -11.01 4.15 4.67
N LEU A 29 -10.46 3.80 3.50
CA LEU A 29 -9.66 2.61 3.31
C LEU A 29 -8.28 2.80 3.94
N THR A 30 -7.63 1.71 4.31
CA THR A 30 -6.24 1.74 4.79
C THR A 30 -5.25 1.67 3.64
N GLU A 31 -5.68 1.15 2.48
CA GLU A 31 -4.85 0.86 1.32
C GLU A 31 -5.66 0.73 0.03
N ILE A 32 -5.08 1.17 -1.08
CA ILE A 32 -5.58 0.97 -2.44
C ILE A 32 -4.43 0.46 -3.32
N GLU A 33 -4.67 -0.61 -4.06
CA GLU A 33 -3.71 -1.24 -4.96
C GLU A 33 -4.27 -1.32 -6.39
N VAL A 34 -3.48 -0.89 -7.36
CA VAL A 34 -3.86 -0.88 -8.78
C VAL A 34 -2.80 -1.62 -9.58
N GLU A 35 -3.22 -2.64 -10.31
CA GLU A 35 -2.38 -3.45 -11.19
C GLU A 35 -2.73 -3.15 -12.66
N ASP A 36 -1.72 -2.84 -13.46
CA ASP A 36 -1.83 -2.60 -14.90
C ASP A 36 -0.74 -3.40 -15.63
N GLY A 37 -1.13 -4.57 -16.16
CA GLY A 37 -0.21 -5.53 -16.76
C GLY A 37 0.85 -6.00 -15.75
N ASP A 38 2.12 -5.73 -16.03
CA ASP A 38 3.25 -6.09 -15.18
C ASP A 38 3.56 -5.04 -14.08
N ARG A 39 2.75 -3.98 -13.96
CA ARG A 39 3.02 -2.84 -13.07
C ARG A 39 1.98 -2.76 -11.97
N LYS A 40 2.43 -2.33 -10.79
CA LYS A 40 1.62 -2.30 -9.57
C LYS A 40 1.91 -1.04 -8.78
N ILE A 41 0.86 -0.28 -8.45
CA ILE A 41 0.93 0.89 -7.56
C ILE A 41 0.14 0.58 -6.30
N ARG A 42 0.76 0.78 -5.14
CA ARG A 42 0.14 0.63 -3.82
C ARG A 42 0.22 1.95 -3.07
N VAL A 43 -0.94 2.51 -2.72
CA VAL A 43 -1.08 3.71 -1.90
C VAL A 43 -1.64 3.28 -0.55
N ALA A 44 -0.87 3.52 0.52
CA ALA A 44 -1.25 3.12 1.88
C ALA A 44 -1.18 4.32 2.81
N ARG A 45 -2.17 4.45 3.68
CA ARG A 45 -2.17 5.44 4.75
C ARG A 45 -1.12 5.04 5.79
N LYS A 46 -0.14 5.92 6.04
CA LYS A 46 0.76 5.77 7.19
C LYS A 46 0.02 6.16 8.45
N VAL A 47 -0.66 5.20 9.07
CA VAL A 47 -1.22 5.36 10.40
C VAL A 47 -0.04 5.43 11.37
N GLY A 48 0.27 6.63 11.85
CA GLY A 48 1.33 6.86 12.82
C GLY A 48 1.07 6.06 14.09
N GLY A 49 1.85 5.00 14.28
CA GLY A 49 1.80 4.16 15.46
C GLY A 49 2.28 2.77 15.09
N GLY A 50 3.54 2.47 15.39
CA GLY A 50 4.01 1.10 15.46
C GLY A 50 3.17 0.36 16.50
N ALA A 51 2.04 -0.21 16.08
CA ALA A 51 1.47 -1.35 16.74
C ALA A 51 2.38 -2.51 16.36
N GLY A 52 3.48 -2.65 17.10
CA GLY A 52 4.14 -3.94 17.21
C GLY A 52 3.03 -4.95 17.41
N VAL A 53 2.91 -5.88 16.47
CA VAL A 53 2.20 -7.12 16.69
C VAL A 53 2.58 -7.58 18.10
N PRO A 54 1.62 -7.87 19.01
CA PRO A 54 1.99 -8.52 20.25
C PRO A 54 2.63 -9.83 19.82
N ALA A 55 3.96 -9.89 19.87
CA ALA A 55 4.70 -11.12 19.72
C ALA A 55 4.17 -11.99 20.85
N TYR A 56 3.39 -13.00 20.49
CA TYR A 56 2.94 -14.03 21.40
C TYR A 56 4.20 -14.66 21.98
N VAL A 57 4.57 -14.24 23.18
CA VAL A 57 5.63 -14.89 23.94
C VAL A 57 5.10 -16.27 24.26
N ALA A 58 5.59 -17.28 23.53
CA ALA A 58 5.30 -18.67 23.84
C ALA A 58 5.71 -18.93 25.29
N ALA A 59 4.74 -19.28 26.13
CA ALA A 59 4.99 -19.64 27.52
C ALA A 59 5.94 -20.86 27.56
N PRO A 60 6.98 -20.85 28.42
CA PRO A 60 7.86 -22.00 28.54
C PRO A 60 7.06 -23.20 29.06
N ALA A 61 7.09 -24.30 28.30
CA ALA A 61 6.48 -25.55 28.70
C ALA A 61 7.12 -26.06 30.01
N PRO A 62 6.33 -26.53 30.99
CA PRO A 62 6.89 -27.08 32.22
C PRO A 62 7.66 -28.36 31.90
N VAL A 63 8.94 -28.40 32.30
CA VAL A 63 9.75 -29.61 32.29
C VAL A 63 9.27 -30.48 33.45
N ALA A 64 8.66 -31.62 33.12
CA ALA A 64 8.29 -32.62 34.12
C ALA A 64 9.54 -33.35 34.61
N ALA A 65 9.64 -33.53 35.92
CA ALA A 65 10.66 -34.32 36.62
C ALA A 65 10.31 -35.81 36.64
#